data_AF-A0A1F6IMH2-F1
#
_entry.id   AF-A0A1F6IMH2-F1
#
_cell.length_a   1.000
_cell.length_b   1.000
_cell.length_c   1.000
_cell.angle_alpha   90.00
_cell.angle_beta   90.00
_cell.angle_gamma   90.00
#
_symmetry.space_group_name_H-M   'P 1'
#
loop_
_entity.id
_entity.type
_entity.pdbx_description
1 polymer ?
#
loop_
_entity_poly.entity_id
_entity_poly.type
_entity_poly.pdbx_seq_one_letter_code
_entity_poly.pdbx_strand_id
1 'polypeptide(L)'
;MNRNKYSRLSKRLEKQSQKNLILSALGILVVIFLLVKFGIPLLVNFSVFIGSLGKADETVKTETESFVTAPILDIPFTATNSAQTRITGQSTAESTVSVYLNGSLFEKNEVEKDGIFSFLITLNDGENRIKAKAEKDNKESDFSDELIIIYQNKPPSLEIKSPTEGQKFEKDQNTVIVTGKTDSGTRVTVNSFWAQIDEENNFSYNLTLHDGDNEIKIIAEDKAGNKTEKNIKVNYSP
;
A
#
# COMPACT_ATOMS: atom_id res chain seq x y z
N MET A 1 47.59 94.97 -45.01
CA MET A 1 46.76 95.84 -44.14
C MET A 1 45.31 95.38 -44.27
N ASN A 2 44.87 94.46 -43.40
CA ASN A 2 43.62 93.70 -43.57
C ASN A 2 42.44 94.46 -42.94
N ARG A 3 41.62 95.14 -43.75
CA ARG A 3 40.39 95.80 -43.28
C ARG A 3 39.19 94.93 -43.64
N ASN A 4 38.82 94.01 -42.73
CA ASN A 4 37.59 93.24 -42.82
C ASN A 4 36.38 94.19 -42.80
N LYS A 5 35.82 94.49 -43.97
CA LYS A 5 34.52 95.15 -44.11
C LYS A 5 33.43 94.13 -43.82
N TYR A 6 33.04 94.00 -42.56
CA TYR A 6 31.82 93.28 -42.19
C TYR A 6 30.62 93.92 -42.88
N SER A 7 30.08 93.24 -43.90
CA SER A 7 28.85 93.66 -44.58
C SER A 7 27.68 93.58 -43.61
N ARG A 8 26.77 94.57 -43.64
CA ARG A 8 25.58 94.64 -42.79
C ARG A 8 24.70 93.38 -42.89
N LEU A 9 24.78 92.64 -44.00
CA LEU A 9 24.14 91.34 -44.20
C LEU A 9 24.76 90.22 -43.34
N SER A 10 26.08 90.13 -43.28
CA SER A 10 26.80 89.12 -42.48
C SER A 10 26.48 89.24 -40.98
N LYS A 11 26.43 90.47 -40.45
CA LYS A 11 26.05 90.72 -39.05
C LYS A 11 24.60 90.34 -38.75
N ARG A 12 23.69 90.43 -39.73
CA ARG A 12 22.29 89.98 -39.57
C ARG A 12 22.19 88.45 -39.58
N LEU A 13 22.91 87.79 -40.49
CA LEU A 13 22.95 86.32 -40.57
C LEU A 13 23.57 85.69 -39.33
N GLU A 14 24.66 86.26 -38.80
CA GLU A 14 25.30 85.80 -37.56
C GLU A 14 24.35 85.98 -36.37
N LYS A 15 23.68 87.13 -36.26
CA LYS A 15 22.69 87.38 -35.21
C LYS A 15 21.45 86.47 -35.33
N GLN A 16 21.04 86.12 -36.54
CA GLN A 16 19.94 85.18 -36.81
C GLN A 16 20.35 83.73 -36.50
N SER A 17 21.58 83.34 -36.84
CA SER A 17 22.15 82.03 -36.51
C SER A 17 22.30 81.85 -35.00
N GLN A 18 22.86 82.84 -34.30
CA GLN A 18 22.93 82.84 -32.83
C GLN A 18 21.55 82.76 -32.20
N LYS A 19 20.55 83.49 -32.73
CA LYS A 19 19.16 83.38 -32.25
C LYS A 19 18.61 81.97 -32.45
N ASN A 20 18.83 81.34 -33.60
CA ASN A 20 18.36 79.98 -33.88
C ASN A 20 19.08 78.94 -33.01
N LEU A 21 20.38 79.10 -32.74
CA LEU A 21 21.16 78.23 -31.85
C LEU A 21 20.69 78.33 -30.39
N ILE A 22 20.40 79.55 -29.92
CA ILE A 22 19.84 79.74 -28.57
C ILE A 22 18.44 79.14 -28.48
N LEU A 23 17.62 79.31 -29.52
CA LEU A 23 16.27 78.74 -29.56
C LEU A 23 16.28 77.21 -29.56
N SER A 24 17.19 76.58 -30.32
CA SER A 24 17.33 75.12 -30.35
C SER A 24 17.92 74.58 -29.05
N ALA A 25 18.91 75.26 -28.45
CA ALA A 25 19.46 74.88 -27.14
C ALA A 25 18.39 74.97 -26.04
N LEU A 26 17.56 76.01 -26.06
CA LEU A 26 16.44 76.14 -25.14
C LEU A 26 15.38 75.04 -25.36
N GLY A 27 15.09 74.70 -26.62
CA GLY A 27 14.20 73.60 -26.97
C GLY A 27 14.70 72.25 -26.45
N ILE A 28 16.00 71.96 -26.60
CA ILE A 28 16.62 70.73 -26.08
C ILE A 28 16.53 70.69 -24.54
N LEU A 29 16.79 71.81 -23.86
CA LEU A 29 16.66 71.89 -22.41
C LEU A 29 15.22 71.65 -21.94
N VAL A 30 14.22 72.15 -22.67
CA VAL A 30 12.81 71.88 -22.38
C VAL A 30 12.49 70.39 -22.56
N VAL A 31 12.96 69.76 -23.63
CA VAL A 31 12.76 68.31 -23.85
C VAL A 31 13.42 67.48 -22.76
N ILE A 32 14.66 67.80 -22.37
CA ILE A 32 15.36 67.12 -21.27
C ILE A 32 14.61 67.32 -19.95
N PHE A 33 14.13 68.54 -19.68
CA PHE A 33 13.32 68.81 -18.49
C PHE A 33 12.04 67.98 -18.49
N LEU A 34 11.36 67.84 -19.63
CA LEU A 34 10.17 66.99 -19.76
C LEU A 34 10.50 65.50 -19.56
N LEU A 35 11.62 65.01 -20.12
CA LEU A 35 12.04 63.62 -19.95
C LEU A 35 12.40 63.30 -18.49
N VAL A 36 13.08 64.20 -17.79
CA VAL A 36 13.42 63.99 -16.38
C VAL A 36 12.16 64.12 -15.50
N LYS A 37 11.34 65.14 -15.74
CA LYS A 37 10.15 65.43 -14.93
C LYS A 37 9.02 64.43 -15.13
N PHE A 38 8.82 63.93 -16.34
CA PHE A 38 7.71 63.05 -16.69
C PHE A 38 8.16 61.64 -17.09
N GLY A 39 9.30 61.49 -17.74
CA GLY A 39 9.79 60.19 -18.21
C GLY A 39 10.24 59.25 -17.09
N ILE A 40 11.04 59.74 -16.13
CA ILE A 40 11.50 58.89 -15.01
C ILE A 40 10.30 58.41 -14.15
N PRO A 41 9.34 59.27 -13.73
CA PRO A 41 8.16 58.79 -13.00
C PRO A 41 7.32 57.81 -13.82
N LEU A 42 7.20 58.00 -15.14
CA LEU A 42 6.48 57.07 -16.01
C LEU A 42 7.13 55.68 -16.01
N LEU A 43 8.46 55.59 -16.08
CA LEU A 43 9.19 54.32 -16.05
C LEU A 43 9.09 53.62 -14.68
N VAL A 44 9.16 54.37 -13.58
CA VAL A 44 8.98 53.81 -12.23
C VAL A 44 7.57 53.25 -12.07
N ASN A 45 6.55 54.01 -12.47
CA ASN A 45 5.16 53.57 -12.40
C ASN A 45 4.90 52.36 -13.30
N PHE A 46 5.49 52.33 -14.50
CA PHE A 46 5.41 51.18 -15.41
C PHE A 46 6.10 49.94 -14.83
N SER A 47 7.25 50.10 -14.17
CA SER A 47 7.96 49.00 -13.50
C SER A 47 7.14 48.43 -12.33
N VAL A 48 6.48 49.28 -11.55
CA VAL A 48 5.58 48.83 -10.47
C VAL A 48 4.36 48.12 -11.05
N PHE A 49 3.78 48.64 -12.14
CA PHE A 49 2.64 48.02 -12.81
C PHE A 49 2.98 46.63 -13.37
N ILE A 50 4.09 46.47 -14.09
CA ILE A 50 4.55 45.15 -14.58
C ILE A 50 4.92 44.22 -13.43
N GLY A 51 5.57 44.75 -12.38
CA GLY A 51 5.82 44.00 -11.14
C GLY A 51 4.54 43.59 -10.41
N SER A 52 3.45 44.35 -10.55
CA SER A 52 2.13 44.02 -10.01
C SER A 52 1.36 43.04 -10.90
N LEU A 53 1.60 43.03 -12.22
CA LEU A 53 1.10 41.97 -13.11
C LEU A 53 1.77 40.62 -12.80
N GLY A 54 3.05 40.63 -12.39
CA GLY A 54 3.75 39.45 -11.88
C GLY A 54 3.46 39.13 -10.41
N LYS A 55 2.70 39.98 -9.71
CA LYS A 55 2.22 39.79 -8.32
C LYS A 55 0.68 39.84 -8.27
N ALA A 56 0.02 39.32 -9.29
CA ALA A 56 -1.36 38.89 -9.15
C ALA A 56 -1.35 37.63 -8.27
N ASP A 57 -1.51 37.82 -6.97
CA ASP A 57 -1.75 36.79 -5.94
C ASP A 57 -1.28 35.37 -6.30
N GLU A 58 0.03 35.20 -6.45
CA GLU A 58 0.65 33.90 -6.23
C GLU A 58 0.72 33.65 -4.71
N THR A 59 -0.45 33.54 -4.08
CA THR A 59 -0.60 32.46 -3.11
C THR A 59 -0.48 31.17 -3.91
N VAL A 60 0.76 30.78 -4.23
CA VAL A 60 1.07 29.39 -4.47
C VAL A 60 0.72 28.70 -3.16
N LYS A 61 -0.52 28.25 -3.03
CA LYS A 61 -0.78 27.04 -2.25
C LYS A 61 0.14 26.04 -2.91
N THR A 62 1.28 25.78 -2.29
CA THR A 62 1.98 24.53 -2.51
C THR A 62 0.96 23.49 -2.07
N GLU A 63 0.11 23.05 -3.00
CA GLU A 63 -0.53 21.76 -2.91
C GLU A 63 0.63 20.78 -2.96
N THR A 64 1.29 20.59 -1.82
CA THR A 64 1.97 19.34 -1.54
C THR A 64 0.85 18.33 -1.77
N GLU A 65 0.95 17.57 -2.86
CA GLU A 65 0.08 16.42 -3.06
C GLU A 65 0.30 15.52 -1.85
N SER A 66 -0.49 15.74 -0.81
CA SER A 66 -0.50 14.91 0.38
C SER A 66 -1.10 13.59 -0.05
N PHE A 67 -0.24 12.60 -0.29
CA PHE A 67 -0.66 11.25 -0.60
C PHE A 67 -1.01 10.53 0.71
N VAL A 68 -2.10 9.76 0.70
CA VAL A 68 -2.46 8.89 1.82
C VAL A 68 -1.88 7.51 1.51
N THR A 69 -1.08 6.97 2.42
CA THR A 69 -0.46 5.65 2.22
C THR A 69 -1.48 4.54 2.41
N ALA A 70 -1.38 3.47 1.62
CA ALA A 70 -2.21 2.28 1.80
C ALA A 70 -2.04 1.69 3.21
N PRO A 71 -3.11 1.22 3.86
CA PRO A 71 -3.00 0.47 5.11
C PRO A 71 -2.19 -0.82 4.93
N ILE A 72 -1.51 -1.24 5.98
CA ILE A 72 -0.85 -2.55 6.06
C ILE A 72 -1.71 -3.42 6.97
N LEU A 73 -2.14 -4.59 6.46
CA LEU A 73 -2.88 -5.56 7.24
C LEU A 73 -1.92 -6.59 7.85
N ASP A 74 -2.18 -6.98 9.08
CA ASP A 74 -1.37 -7.95 9.84
C ASP A 74 -2.28 -9.06 10.39
N ILE A 75 -2.02 -10.30 9.94
CA ILE A 75 -2.65 -11.51 10.46
C ILE A 75 -1.66 -12.69 10.42
N PRO A 76 -1.54 -13.50 11.49
CA PRO A 76 -0.52 -14.54 11.57
C PRO A 76 -0.92 -15.89 10.94
N PHE A 77 -2.05 -15.96 10.23
CA PHE A 77 -2.55 -17.22 9.65
C PHE A 77 -3.28 -17.00 8.33
N THR A 78 -3.29 -18.06 7.52
CA THR A 78 -3.97 -18.10 6.21
C THR A 78 -5.24 -18.94 6.22
N ALA A 79 -5.52 -19.65 7.32
CA ALA A 79 -6.72 -20.45 7.49
C ALA A 79 -7.14 -20.49 8.96
N THR A 80 -8.43 -20.62 9.23
CA THR A 80 -8.99 -20.68 10.58
C THR A 80 -10.26 -21.51 10.61
N ASN A 81 -10.54 -22.13 11.75
CA ASN A 81 -11.81 -22.81 12.01
C ASN A 81 -12.83 -21.94 12.75
N SER A 82 -12.50 -20.68 13.01
CA SER A 82 -13.41 -19.69 13.58
C SER A 82 -14.01 -18.83 12.49
N ALA A 83 -15.34 -18.71 12.48
CA ALA A 83 -16.05 -17.78 11.59
C ALA A 83 -15.74 -16.32 11.91
N GLN A 84 -15.21 -16.01 13.09
CA GLN A 84 -14.85 -14.65 13.48
C GLN A 84 -13.35 -14.54 13.71
N THR A 85 -12.75 -13.52 13.11
CA THR A 85 -11.34 -13.22 13.27
C THR A 85 -11.13 -11.73 13.48
N ARG A 86 -10.09 -11.39 14.24
CA ARG A 86 -9.64 -10.02 14.39
C ARG A 86 -8.56 -9.74 13.36
N ILE A 87 -8.81 -8.76 12.49
CA ILE A 87 -7.80 -8.23 11.58
C ILE A 87 -7.20 -6.99 12.21
N THR A 88 -5.89 -6.99 12.36
CA THR A 88 -5.12 -5.83 12.83
C THR A 88 -4.34 -5.21 11.69
N GLY A 89 -3.86 -3.99 11.88
CA GLY A 89 -3.02 -3.36 10.88
C GLY A 89 -2.54 -1.98 11.30
N GLN A 90 -1.77 -1.36 10.42
CA GLN A 90 -1.25 -0.02 10.56
C GLN A 90 -1.70 0.87 9.40
N SER A 91 -1.99 2.13 9.69
CA SER A 91 -2.34 3.13 8.71
C SER A 91 -1.80 4.50 9.11
N THR A 92 -2.03 5.50 8.27
CA THR A 92 -1.71 6.89 8.61
C THR A 92 -2.50 7.30 9.85
N ALA A 93 -1.84 7.87 10.86
CA ALA A 93 -2.49 8.35 12.07
C ALA A 93 -3.58 9.38 11.76
N GLU A 94 -4.67 9.38 12.52
CA GLU A 94 -5.82 10.29 12.33
C GLU A 94 -6.39 10.20 10.89
N SER A 95 -6.39 9.00 10.31
CA SER A 95 -7.10 8.68 9.05
C SER A 95 -8.30 7.80 9.34
N THR A 96 -9.18 7.63 8.37
CA THR A 96 -10.26 6.64 8.46
C THR A 96 -9.95 5.44 7.57
N VAL A 97 -9.93 4.24 8.14
CA VAL A 97 -9.68 2.99 7.41
C VAL A 97 -11.00 2.31 7.08
N SER A 98 -11.19 2.00 5.80
CA SER A 98 -12.29 1.21 5.26
C SER A 98 -11.79 -0.20 4.94
N VAL A 99 -12.38 -1.23 5.54
CA VAL A 99 -12.07 -2.63 5.26
C VAL A 99 -13.13 -3.22 4.33
N TYR A 100 -12.67 -3.96 3.33
CA TYR A 100 -13.49 -4.62 2.33
C TYR A 100 -13.33 -6.13 2.47
N LEU A 101 -14.45 -6.84 2.47
CA LEU A 101 -14.52 -8.30 2.47
C LEU A 101 -15.19 -8.76 1.16
N ASN A 102 -14.48 -9.59 0.40
CA ASN A 102 -14.94 -10.14 -0.88
C ASN A 102 -15.40 -9.04 -1.88
N GLY A 103 -14.72 -7.89 -1.85
CA GLY A 103 -15.00 -6.74 -2.73
C GLY A 103 -16.06 -5.76 -2.21
N SER A 104 -16.83 -6.13 -1.18
CA SER A 104 -17.83 -5.26 -0.56
C SER A 104 -17.24 -4.54 0.65
N LEU A 105 -17.62 -3.27 0.87
CA LEU A 105 -17.28 -2.56 2.10
C LEU A 105 -17.88 -3.31 3.29
N PHE A 106 -17.03 -3.75 4.23
CA PHE A 106 -17.44 -4.42 5.45
C PHE A 106 -17.70 -3.41 6.55
N GLU A 107 -16.70 -2.60 6.89
CA GLU A 107 -16.76 -1.63 7.97
C GLU A 107 -15.71 -0.52 7.77
N LYS A 108 -15.90 0.63 8.42
CA LYS A 108 -14.98 1.77 8.39
C LYS A 108 -14.80 2.31 9.82
N ASN A 109 -13.55 2.47 10.27
CA ASN A 109 -13.20 3.01 11.59
C ASN A 109 -12.13 4.10 11.49
N GLU A 110 -12.17 5.08 12.39
CA GLU A 110 -11.11 6.06 12.55
C GLU A 110 -9.90 5.45 13.27
N VAL A 111 -8.71 5.81 12.80
CA VAL A 111 -7.42 5.39 13.36
C VAL A 111 -6.93 6.47 14.29
N GLU A 112 -6.50 6.06 15.48
CA GLU A 112 -5.97 6.98 16.49
C GLU A 112 -4.55 7.47 16.14
N LYS A 113 -3.90 8.13 17.09
CA LYS A 113 -2.56 8.71 16.91
C LYS A 113 -1.44 7.68 16.81
N ASP A 114 -1.67 6.46 17.28
CA ASP A 114 -0.73 5.35 17.20
C ASP A 114 -0.67 4.72 15.81
N GLY A 115 -1.64 5.03 14.93
CA GLY A 115 -1.72 4.49 13.59
C GLY A 115 -2.20 3.04 13.54
N ILE A 116 -2.66 2.47 14.66
CA ILE A 116 -3.08 1.06 14.74
C ILE A 116 -4.59 0.95 14.59
N PHE A 117 -5.05 -0.05 13.85
CA PHE A 117 -6.47 -0.36 13.77
C PHE A 117 -6.75 -1.85 13.98
N SER A 118 -8.00 -2.14 14.36
CA SER A 118 -8.48 -3.51 14.59
C SER A 118 -9.95 -3.62 14.18
N PHE A 119 -10.27 -4.62 13.38
CA PHE A 119 -11.64 -4.96 12.97
C PHE A 119 -11.97 -6.39 13.37
N LEU A 120 -13.18 -6.62 13.90
CA LEU A 120 -13.70 -7.97 14.13
C LEU A 120 -14.53 -8.38 12.92
N ILE A 121 -13.97 -9.23 12.06
CA ILE A 121 -14.59 -9.62 10.79
C ILE A 121 -15.25 -10.98 10.96
N THR A 122 -16.45 -11.11 10.37
CA THR A 122 -17.12 -12.42 10.20
C THR A 122 -16.84 -12.94 8.79
N LEU A 123 -16.20 -14.10 8.71
CA LEU A 123 -15.79 -14.77 7.48
C LEU A 123 -16.93 -15.61 6.91
N ASN A 124 -16.99 -15.67 5.58
CA ASN A 124 -17.84 -16.60 4.84
C ASN A 124 -17.15 -17.96 4.72
N ASP A 125 -17.91 -19.04 4.55
CA ASP A 125 -17.34 -20.38 4.34
C ASP A 125 -16.41 -20.39 3.11
N GLY A 126 -15.23 -20.99 3.25
CA GLY A 126 -14.20 -21.03 2.21
C GLY A 126 -13.29 -19.79 2.16
N GLU A 127 -12.90 -19.38 0.95
CA GLU A 127 -11.96 -18.27 0.74
C GLU A 127 -12.58 -16.90 1.03
N ASN A 128 -11.88 -16.08 1.81
CA ASN A 128 -12.23 -14.71 2.12
C ASN A 128 -11.11 -13.76 1.70
N ARG A 129 -11.41 -12.81 0.81
CA ARG A 129 -10.47 -11.81 0.30
C ARG A 129 -10.67 -10.50 1.04
N ILE A 130 -9.63 -10.03 1.72
CA ILE A 130 -9.69 -8.85 2.59
C ILE A 130 -8.70 -7.82 2.06
N LYS A 131 -9.18 -6.58 1.88
CA LYS A 131 -8.39 -5.41 1.53
C LYS A 131 -8.81 -4.22 2.36
N ALA A 132 -7.94 -3.23 2.50
CA ALA A 132 -8.26 -1.99 3.19
C ALA A 132 -7.82 -0.76 2.39
N LYS A 133 -8.48 0.36 2.64
CA LYS A 133 -8.10 1.70 2.16
C LYS A 133 -8.10 2.67 3.32
N ALA A 134 -7.24 3.68 3.25
CA ALA A 134 -7.25 4.81 4.16
C ALA A 134 -7.81 6.05 3.45
N GLU A 135 -8.51 6.88 4.20
CA GLU A 135 -8.99 8.19 3.76
C GLU A 135 -8.53 9.24 4.77
N LYS A 136 -7.92 10.33 4.29
CA LYS A 136 -7.54 11.48 5.11
C LYS A 136 -7.63 12.75 4.29
N ASP A 137 -8.20 13.81 4.86
CA ASP A 137 -8.36 15.11 4.20
C ASP A 137 -9.03 15.02 2.81
N ASN A 138 -10.08 14.20 2.69
CA ASN A 138 -10.82 13.89 1.45
C ASN A 138 -9.96 13.26 0.33
N LYS A 139 -8.81 12.67 0.68
CA LYS A 139 -7.97 11.90 -0.23
C LYS A 139 -7.97 10.45 0.20
N GLU A 140 -8.04 9.55 -0.77
CA GLU A 140 -7.97 8.11 -0.56
C GLU A 140 -6.58 7.58 -0.89
N SER A 141 -6.18 6.51 -0.21
CA SER A 141 -5.07 5.67 -0.62
C SER A 141 -5.46 4.68 -1.70
N ASP A 142 -4.45 4.05 -2.32
CA ASP A 142 -4.62 2.76 -2.97
C ASP A 142 -5.07 1.68 -1.97
N PHE A 143 -5.53 0.53 -2.49
CA PHE A 143 -5.80 -0.63 -1.64
C PHE A 143 -4.50 -1.17 -1.04
N SER A 144 -4.63 -1.72 0.17
CA SER A 144 -3.63 -2.61 0.76
C SER A 144 -3.37 -3.84 -0.11
N ASP A 145 -2.32 -4.58 0.21
CA ASP A 145 -2.17 -5.96 -0.24
C ASP A 145 -3.43 -6.78 0.13
N GLU A 146 -3.81 -7.69 -0.76
CA GLU A 146 -4.96 -8.58 -0.55
C GLU A 146 -4.57 -9.74 0.37
N LEU A 147 -5.24 -9.83 1.51
CA LEU A 147 -5.16 -10.99 2.39
C LEU A 147 -6.21 -12.02 2.01
N ILE A 148 -5.80 -13.29 1.90
CA ILE A 148 -6.70 -14.41 1.67
C ILE A 148 -6.72 -15.29 2.93
N ILE A 149 -7.89 -15.42 3.53
CA ILE A 149 -8.12 -16.28 4.70
C ILE A 149 -9.13 -17.35 4.33
N ILE A 150 -8.78 -18.62 4.55
CA ILE A 150 -9.68 -19.75 4.36
C ILE A 150 -10.39 -20.03 5.68
N TYR A 151 -11.71 -19.82 5.72
CA TYR A 151 -12.54 -20.30 6.83
C TYR A 151 -13.03 -21.72 6.52
N GLN A 152 -12.66 -22.67 7.37
CA GLN A 152 -13.06 -24.07 7.27
C GLN A 152 -13.32 -24.61 8.67
N ASN A 153 -14.55 -25.01 8.97
CA ASN A 153 -14.95 -25.51 10.30
C ASN A 153 -15.21 -27.02 10.35
N LYS A 154 -14.99 -27.73 9.24
CA LYS A 154 -15.20 -29.17 9.14
C LYS A 154 -13.87 -29.90 9.26
N PRO A 155 -13.77 -30.92 10.12
CA PRO A 155 -12.56 -31.70 10.24
C PRO A 155 -12.29 -32.52 8.97
N PRO A 156 -11.01 -32.81 8.67
CA PRO A 156 -10.64 -33.54 7.47
C PRO A 156 -11.13 -35.00 7.54
N SER A 157 -11.43 -35.59 6.39
CA SER A 157 -11.72 -37.02 6.29
C SER A 157 -10.49 -37.85 6.69
N LEU A 158 -10.72 -39.00 7.33
CA LEU A 158 -9.68 -39.95 7.69
C LEU A 158 -10.20 -41.37 7.49
N GLU A 159 -9.81 -41.98 6.38
CA GLU A 159 -10.05 -43.39 6.08
C GLU A 159 -8.77 -44.19 6.33
N ILE A 160 -8.89 -45.32 7.01
CA ILE A 160 -7.75 -46.22 7.23
C ILE A 160 -8.00 -47.50 6.44
N LYS A 161 -7.07 -47.83 5.54
CA LYS A 161 -7.12 -49.01 4.66
C LYS A 161 -6.39 -50.20 5.29
N SER A 162 -5.27 -49.94 5.96
CA SER A 162 -4.48 -50.95 6.67
C SER A 162 -3.71 -50.29 7.81
N PRO A 163 -3.48 -50.98 8.95
CA PRO A 163 -4.09 -52.26 9.31
C PRO A 163 -5.58 -52.15 9.65
N THR A 164 -6.27 -53.28 9.71
CA THR A 164 -7.65 -53.35 10.25
C THR A 164 -7.64 -53.57 11.77
N GLU A 165 -8.74 -53.21 12.43
CA GLU A 165 -8.91 -53.47 13.87
C GLU A 165 -8.73 -54.96 14.21
N GLY A 166 -7.91 -55.23 15.22
CA GLY A 166 -7.59 -56.57 15.70
C GLY A 166 -6.70 -57.39 14.76
N GLN A 167 -6.10 -56.79 13.72
CA GLN A 167 -5.22 -57.52 12.81
C GLN A 167 -4.03 -58.11 13.58
N LYS A 168 -3.70 -59.36 13.26
CA LYS A 168 -2.59 -60.10 13.86
C LYS A 168 -1.41 -60.17 12.91
N PHE A 169 -0.22 -60.02 13.47
CA PHE A 169 1.07 -60.14 12.80
C PHE A 169 1.88 -61.21 13.53
N GLU A 170 2.57 -62.07 12.79
CA GLU A 170 3.30 -63.21 13.37
C GLU A 170 4.74 -63.31 12.85
N LYS A 171 5.62 -63.98 13.61
CA LYS A 171 7.00 -64.29 13.19
C LYS A 171 7.79 -63.02 12.86
N ASP A 172 8.39 -62.97 11.66
CA ASP A 172 9.24 -61.88 11.19
C ASP A 172 8.45 -60.62 10.73
N GLN A 173 7.13 -60.55 10.95
CA GLN A 173 6.29 -59.40 10.59
C GLN A 173 6.23 -58.33 11.68
N ASN A 174 7.38 -57.90 12.22
CA ASN A 174 7.45 -56.86 13.25
C ASN A 174 7.22 -55.43 12.72
N THR A 175 6.77 -55.27 11.48
CA THR A 175 6.47 -53.97 10.87
C THR A 175 5.13 -54.01 10.15
N VAL A 176 4.36 -52.94 10.26
CA VAL A 176 3.11 -52.74 9.52
C VAL A 176 3.14 -51.41 8.78
N ILE A 177 2.71 -51.41 7.51
CA ILE A 177 2.48 -50.17 6.77
C ILE A 177 1.06 -49.70 7.08
N VAL A 178 0.97 -48.61 7.84
CA VAL A 178 -0.28 -47.91 8.08
C VAL A 178 -0.60 -47.10 6.83
N THR A 179 -1.72 -47.38 6.17
CA THR A 179 -2.15 -46.72 4.94
C THR A 179 -3.60 -46.27 5.05
N GLY A 180 -3.93 -45.23 4.32
CA GLY A 180 -5.27 -44.69 4.29
C GLY A 180 -5.42 -43.54 3.32
N LYS A 181 -6.53 -42.81 3.44
CA LYS A 181 -6.85 -41.65 2.61
C LYS A 181 -7.35 -40.50 3.48
N THR A 182 -7.03 -39.28 3.09
CA THR A 182 -7.47 -38.05 3.75
C THR A 182 -7.80 -36.95 2.73
N ASP A 183 -8.18 -35.78 3.21
CA ASP A 183 -8.48 -34.62 2.37
C ASP A 183 -7.20 -33.88 1.95
N SER A 184 -7.26 -33.14 0.85
CA SER A 184 -6.15 -32.32 0.37
C SER A 184 -5.74 -31.23 1.36
N GLY A 185 -4.45 -30.97 1.46
CA GLY A 185 -3.89 -29.97 2.36
C GLY A 185 -3.89 -30.38 3.84
N THR A 186 -4.22 -31.64 4.14
CA THR A 186 -4.19 -32.23 5.47
C THR A 186 -2.81 -32.79 5.78
N ARG A 187 -2.42 -32.79 7.06
CA ARG A 187 -1.26 -33.51 7.56
C ARG A 187 -1.72 -34.69 8.39
N VAL A 188 -1.06 -35.83 8.24
CA VAL A 188 -1.39 -37.05 9.00
C VAL A 188 -0.22 -37.45 9.89
N THR A 189 -0.53 -37.83 11.13
CA THR A 189 0.44 -38.45 12.05
C THR A 189 -0.02 -39.84 12.46
N VAL A 190 0.94 -40.75 12.63
CA VAL A 190 0.77 -42.10 13.17
C VAL A 190 1.65 -42.19 14.41
N ASN A 191 1.06 -42.40 15.59
CA ASN A 191 1.75 -42.36 16.89
C ASN A 191 2.64 -41.10 17.07
N SER A 192 2.12 -39.95 16.63
CA SER A 192 2.80 -38.63 16.64
C SER A 192 3.93 -38.45 15.62
N PHE A 193 4.19 -39.44 14.75
CA PHE A 193 5.15 -39.32 13.64
C PHE A 193 4.44 -38.98 12.34
N TRP A 194 5.05 -38.12 11.52
CA TRP A 194 4.47 -37.71 10.23
C TRP A 194 4.40 -38.88 9.24
N ALA A 195 3.22 -39.08 8.65
CA ALA A 195 3.02 -39.96 7.51
C ALA A 195 3.34 -39.24 6.19
N GLN A 196 3.83 -39.98 5.20
CA GLN A 196 3.98 -39.47 3.84
C GLN A 196 2.62 -39.43 3.15
N ILE A 197 2.31 -38.35 2.44
CA ILE A 197 1.07 -38.20 1.67
C ILE A 197 1.43 -38.00 0.19
N ASP A 198 0.78 -38.76 -0.70
CA ASP A 198 0.97 -38.64 -2.15
C ASP A 198 0.02 -37.61 -2.80
N GLU A 199 0.11 -37.43 -4.12
CA GLU A 199 -0.73 -36.49 -4.88
C GLU A 199 -2.22 -36.87 -4.90
N GLU A 200 -2.54 -38.14 -4.64
CA GLU A 200 -3.91 -38.66 -4.55
C GLU A 200 -4.49 -38.59 -3.12
N ASN A 201 -3.72 -38.02 -2.18
CA ASN A 201 -4.00 -37.92 -0.75
C ASN A 201 -4.08 -39.28 -0.03
N ASN A 202 -3.41 -40.31 -0.57
CA ASN A 202 -3.16 -41.52 0.21
C ASN A 202 -1.98 -41.24 1.15
N PHE A 203 -2.15 -41.58 2.43
CA PHE A 203 -1.07 -41.51 3.39
C PHE A 203 -0.47 -42.89 3.64
N SER A 204 0.82 -42.94 3.94
CA SER A 204 1.52 -44.15 4.36
C SER A 204 2.56 -43.87 5.45
N TYR A 205 2.70 -44.81 6.38
CA TYR A 205 3.74 -44.78 7.41
C TYR A 205 4.14 -46.20 7.80
N ASN A 206 5.45 -46.47 7.86
CA ASN A 206 5.96 -47.77 8.29
C ASN A 206 6.15 -47.77 9.82
N LEU A 207 5.31 -48.52 10.52
CA LEU A 207 5.30 -48.62 11.97
C LEU A 207 5.96 -49.93 12.42
N THR A 208 6.91 -49.85 13.35
CA THR A 208 7.45 -51.03 14.03
C THR A 208 6.51 -51.45 15.16
N LEU A 209 6.18 -52.73 15.22
CA LEU A 209 5.32 -53.34 16.22
C LEU A 209 6.16 -53.92 17.37
N HIS A 210 5.62 -53.81 18.58
CA HIS A 210 6.14 -54.46 19.79
C HIS A 210 5.38 -55.76 20.07
N ASP A 211 6.00 -56.69 20.79
CA ASP A 211 5.34 -57.94 21.20
C ASP A 211 4.05 -57.65 22.00
N GLY A 212 2.96 -58.34 21.65
CA GLY A 212 1.64 -58.15 22.21
C GLY A 212 0.79 -57.10 21.49
N ASP A 213 -0.05 -56.41 22.26
CA ASP A 213 -1.01 -55.44 21.73
C ASP A 213 -0.34 -54.10 21.45
N ASN A 214 -0.57 -53.58 20.25
CA ASN A 214 -0.10 -52.29 19.77
C ASN A 214 -1.29 -51.38 19.49
N GLU A 215 -1.35 -50.25 20.18
CA GLU A 215 -2.31 -49.18 19.88
C GLU A 215 -1.68 -48.21 18.89
N ILE A 216 -2.37 -48.02 17.77
CA ILE A 216 -1.98 -47.14 16.68
C ILE A 216 -2.96 -45.96 16.67
N LYS A 217 -2.46 -44.77 17.02
CA LYS A 217 -3.20 -43.52 16.99
C LYS A 217 -2.89 -42.77 15.71
N ILE A 218 -3.90 -42.55 14.87
CA ILE A 218 -3.81 -41.81 13.62
C ILE A 218 -4.58 -40.49 13.76
N ILE A 219 -3.92 -39.37 13.50
CA ILE A 219 -4.54 -38.04 13.54
C ILE A 219 -4.34 -37.35 12.20
N ALA A 220 -5.43 -36.90 11.59
CA ALA A 220 -5.45 -36.01 10.44
C ALA A 220 -5.77 -34.58 10.90
N GLU A 221 -4.98 -33.60 10.47
CA GLU A 221 -5.12 -32.18 10.83
C GLU A 221 -5.03 -31.28 9.59
N ASP A 222 -6.02 -30.43 9.37
CA ASP A 222 -6.04 -29.49 8.25
C ASP A 222 -5.29 -28.17 8.57
N LYS A 223 -5.23 -27.26 7.59
CA LYS A 223 -4.58 -25.94 7.76
C LYS A 223 -5.32 -25.00 8.72
N ALA A 224 -6.61 -25.20 8.90
CA ALA A 224 -7.46 -24.43 9.81
C ALA A 224 -7.37 -24.95 11.27
N GLY A 225 -6.66 -26.06 11.49
CA GLY A 225 -6.46 -26.70 12.78
C GLY A 225 -7.57 -27.68 13.19
N ASN A 226 -8.48 -28.04 12.27
CA ASN A 226 -9.48 -29.07 12.55
C ASN A 226 -8.82 -30.45 12.51
N LYS A 227 -9.27 -31.35 13.40
CA LYS A 227 -8.66 -32.67 13.59
C LYS A 227 -9.68 -33.80 13.52
N THR A 228 -9.27 -34.91 12.91
CA THR A 228 -9.94 -36.21 13.01
C THR A 228 -8.96 -37.22 13.58
N GLU A 229 -9.38 -37.95 14.61
CA GLU A 229 -8.57 -38.97 15.29
C GLU A 229 -9.22 -40.34 15.16
N LYS A 230 -8.39 -41.36 14.90
CA LYS A 230 -8.79 -42.77 14.92
C LYS A 230 -7.72 -43.60 15.62
N ASN A 231 -8.17 -44.53 16.45
CA ASN A 231 -7.31 -45.50 17.12
C ASN A 231 -7.60 -46.89 16.57
N ILE A 232 -6.55 -47.65 16.26
CA ILE A 232 -6.62 -49.04 15.83
C ILE A 232 -5.75 -49.88 16.76
N LYS A 233 -6.25 -51.04 17.17
CA LYS A 233 -5.44 -52.03 17.89
C LYS A 233 -5.04 -53.16 16.98
N VAL A 234 -3.77 -53.53 17.01
CA VAL A 234 -3.23 -54.73 16.34
C VAL A 234 -2.45 -55.54 17.35
N ASN A 235 -2.26 -56.83 17.06
CA ASN A 235 -1.47 -57.72 17.91
C ASN A 235 -0.30 -58.28 17.11
N TYR A 236 0.89 -58.30 17.71
CA TYR A 236 2.07 -58.92 17.13
C TYR A 236 2.56 -60.04 18.05
N SER A 237 2.85 -61.22 17.49
CA SER A 237 3.38 -62.37 18.21
C SER A 237 4.60 -62.93 17.45
N PRO A 238 5.82 -62.74 17.95
CA PRO A 238 7.06 -63.18 17.30
C PRO A 238 7.19 -64.71 17.18
#